data_AF-A0A1H8W4X9-F1
#
_entry.id   AF-A0A1H8W4X9-F1
#
_cell.length_a   1.000
_cell.length_b   1.000
_cell.length_c   1.000
_cell.angle_alpha   90.00
_cell.angle_beta   90.00
_cell.angle_gamma   90.00
#
_symmetry.space_group_name_H-M   'P 1'
#
loop_
_entity.id
_entity.type
_entity.pdbx_description
1 polymer ?
#
loop_
_entity_poly.entity_id
_entity_poly.type
_entity_poly.pdbx_seq_one_letter_code
_entity_poly.pdbx_strand_id
1 'polypeptide(L)'
;MESTGVYWKPIYNLLELEDIETLEVNAQHIKNVPGRKTDVKDAEWIAGLLRHGLLKGSFIPKREQRELRELIRYRRSLIEERPREVSRIQKVLEVVPL
;
A
#
# COMPACT_ATOMS: atom_id res chain seq x y z
N MET A 1 6.53 14.19 -8.83
CA MET A 1 6.17 12.75 -8.89
C MET A 1 5.24 12.48 -7.73
N GLU A 2 3.95 12.35 -7.99
CA GLU A 2 3.02 11.88 -6.97
C GLU A 2 3.32 10.41 -6.70
N SER A 3 3.69 10.12 -5.45
CA SER A 3 4.07 8.79 -4.98
C SER A 3 2.79 7.98 -4.77
N THR A 4 2.18 7.46 -5.84
CA THR A 4 0.90 6.72 -5.80
C THR A 4 1.06 5.26 -5.37
N GLY A 5 2.29 4.82 -5.13
CA GLY A 5 2.59 3.47 -4.64
C GLY A 5 2.33 3.29 -3.14
N VAL A 6 1.89 2.10 -2.75
CA VAL A 6 1.79 1.72 -1.33
C VAL A 6 3.15 1.19 -0.85
N TYR A 7 4.08 2.09 -0.55
CA TYR A 7 5.47 1.75 -0.22
C TYR A 7 5.68 1.10 1.15
N TRP A 8 4.74 1.29 2.08
CA TRP A 8 4.86 0.71 3.44
C TRP A 8 4.64 -0.81 3.45
N LYS A 9 3.83 -1.34 2.53
CA LYS A 9 3.42 -2.76 2.52
C LYS A 9 4.59 -3.74 2.43
N PRO A 10 5.54 -3.60 1.47
CA PRO A 10 6.68 -4.51 1.38
C PRO A 10 7.53 -4.53 2.66
N ILE A 11 7.79 -3.35 3.23
CA ILE A 11 8.59 -3.21 4.45
C ILE A 11 7.86 -3.86 5.64
N TYR A 12 6.56 -3.57 5.80
CA TYR A 12 5.76 -4.17 6.86
C TYR A 12 5.73 -5.69 6.77
N ASN A 13 5.54 -6.25 5.57
CA ASN A 13 5.54 -7.70 5.37
C ASN A 13 6.89 -8.35 5.71
N LEU A 14 8.01 -7.68 5.40
CA LEU A 14 9.34 -8.17 5.76
C LEU A 14 9.57 -8.15 7.28
N LEU A 15 9.19 -7.06 7.94
CA LEU A 15 9.33 -6.96 9.39
C LEU A 15 8.40 -7.93 10.13
N GLU A 16 7.17 -8.14 9.62
CA GLU A 16 6.23 -9.15 10.14
C GLU A 16 6.77 -10.58 9.98
N LEU A 17 7.54 -10.86 8.91
CA LEU A 17 8.19 -12.17 8.70
C LEU A 17 9.30 -12.46 9.70
N GLU A 18 9.99 -11.43 10.17
CA GLU A 18 11.08 -11.51 11.15
C GLU A 18 10.57 -11.35 12.60
N ASP A 19 9.25 -11.43 12.82
CA ASP A 19 8.58 -11.23 14.11
C ASP A 19 8.91 -9.87 14.79
N ILE A 20 9.21 -8.85 13.98
CA ILE A 20 9.51 -7.49 14.47
C ILE A 20 8.21 -6.72 14.64
N GLU A 21 7.92 -6.30 15.87
CA GLU A 21 6.75 -5.45 16.17
C GLU A 21 6.85 -4.13 15.39
N THR A 22 5.86 -3.92 14.52
CA THR A 22 5.86 -2.79 13.57
C THR A 22 4.57 -2.00 13.67
N LEU A 23 4.70 -0.68 13.76
CA LEU A 23 3.58 0.26 13.80
C LEU A 23 3.49 1.02 12.48
N GLU A 24 2.42 0.80 11.71
CA GLU A 24 2.04 1.73 10.64
C GLU A 24 1.27 2.88 11.29
N VAL A 25 1.68 4.13 11.04
CA VAL A 25 1.05 5.31 11.64
C VAL A 25 0.60 6.28 10.55
N ASN A 26 -0.64 6.74 10.65
CA ASN A 26 -1.17 7.75 9.74
C ASN A 26 -0.37 9.06 9.84
N ALA A 27 0.24 9.46 8.72
CA ALA A 27 1.03 10.68 8.63
C ALA A 27 0.26 11.95 8.99
N GLN A 28 -1.07 11.99 8.88
CA GLN A 28 -1.88 13.14 9.30
C GLN A 28 -1.86 13.35 10.81
N HIS A 29 -1.72 12.29 11.60
CA HIS A 29 -1.61 12.39 13.06
C HIS A 29 -0.20 12.81 13.53
N ILE A 30 0.78 12.69 12.63
CA ILE A 30 2.18 13.04 12.86
C ILE A 30 2.50 14.43 12.27
N LYS A 31 1.85 14.84 11.17
CA LYS A 31 2.04 16.14 10.56
C LYS A 31 1.32 17.20 11.39
N ASN A 32 2.09 18.02 12.12
CA ASN A 32 1.72 19.39 12.54
C ASN A 32 2.82 20.11 13.37
N VAL A 33 4.11 19.78 13.20
CA VAL A 33 5.18 20.50 13.91
C VAL A 33 6.01 21.32 12.93
N PRO A 34 5.89 22.66 12.93
CA PRO A 34 6.72 23.53 12.09
C PRO A 34 8.22 23.35 12.41
N GLY A 35 9.07 23.37 11.39
CA GLY A 35 10.52 23.56 11.57
C GLY A 35 11.44 22.35 11.37
N ARG A 36 10.97 21.22 10.80
CA ARG A 36 11.85 20.08 10.49
C ARG A 36 12.29 20.12 9.02
N LYS A 37 13.60 20.26 8.82
CA LYS A 37 14.22 20.55 7.51
C LYS A 37 15.00 19.36 6.94
N THR A 38 15.02 18.20 7.63
CA THR A 38 15.78 17.00 7.22
C THR A 38 15.10 15.69 7.67
N ASP A 39 15.16 14.65 6.83
CA ASP A 39 14.58 13.32 7.09
C ASP A 39 15.14 12.67 8.38
N VAL A 40 16.41 12.93 8.71
CA VAL A 40 17.05 12.43 9.94
C VAL A 40 16.37 12.99 11.19
N LYS A 41 16.06 14.30 11.20
CA LYS A 41 15.39 14.93 12.35
C LYS A 41 13.95 14.47 12.49
N ASP A 42 13.30 14.16 11.37
CA ASP A 42 11.95 13.57 11.37
C ASP A 42 11.99 12.15 11.97
N ALA A 43 12.96 11.33 11.58
CA ALA A 43 13.13 9.98 12.13
C ALA A 43 13.42 9.98 13.64
N GLU A 44 14.34 10.85 14.11
CA GLU A 44 14.65 11.01 15.53
C GLU A 44 13.41 11.40 16.35
N TRP A 45 12.60 12.32 15.81
CA TRP A 45 11.40 12.76 16.48
C TRP A 45 10.31 11.67 16.52
N ILE A 46 10.08 10.97 15.41
CA ILE A 46 9.12 9.86 15.36
C ILE A 46 9.54 8.76 16.35
N ALA A 47 10.84 8.46 16.45
CA ALA A 47 11.36 7.53 17.45
C ALA A 47 11.13 8.04 18.89
N GLY A 48 11.23 9.36 19.12
CA GLY A 48 10.83 9.97 20.39
C GLY A 48 9.35 9.74 20.71
N LEU A 49 8.44 10.02 19.78
CA LEU A 49 7.01 9.81 19.97
C LEU A 49 6.67 8.34 20.24
N LEU A 50 7.31 7.42 19.52
CA LEU A 50 7.13 5.97 19.73
C LEU A 50 7.53 5.57 21.14
N ARG A 51 8.72 6.00 21.61
CA ARG A 51 9.21 5.70 22.96
C ARG A 51 8.30 6.23 24.08
N HIS A 52 7.64 7.36 23.84
CA HIS A 52 6.69 7.94 24.79
C HIS A 52 5.26 7.39 24.64
N GLY A 53 5.01 6.43 23.73
CA GLY A 53 3.67 5.87 23.50
C GLY A 53 2.68 6.86 22.89
N LEU A 54 3.15 7.92 22.25
CA LEU A 54 2.33 8.99 21.69
C LEU A 54 1.83 8.69 20.27
N LEU A 55 2.22 7.55 19.69
CA LEU A 55 1.80 7.12 18.37
C LEU A 55 0.64 6.14 18.47
N LYS A 56 -0.39 6.36 17.64
CA LYS A 56 -1.50 5.43 17.46
C LYS A 56 -1.33 4.69 16.14
N GLY A 57 -1.12 3.38 16.21
CA GLY A 57 -1.06 2.51 15.04
C GLY A 57 -2.38 2.48 14.27
N SER A 58 -2.29 2.45 12.96
CA SER A 58 -3.39 2.07 12.09
C SER A 58 -3.67 0.58 12.24
N PHE A 59 -4.94 0.21 12.00
CA PHE A 59 -5.31 -1.20 11.97
C PHE A 59 -4.78 -1.86 10.69
N ILE A 60 -3.86 -2.81 10.87
CA ILE A 60 -3.39 -3.70 9.80
C ILE A 60 -4.02 -5.08 10.02
N PRO A 61 -4.88 -5.56 9.10
CA PRO A 61 -5.48 -6.89 9.21
C PRO A 61 -4.41 -7.99 9.14
N LYS A 62 -4.66 -9.16 9.73
CA LYS A 62 -3.73 -10.30 9.70
C LYS A 62 -3.34 -10.69 8.27
N ARG A 63 -2.13 -11.21 8.10
CA ARG A 63 -1.55 -11.59 6.81
C ARG A 63 -2.51 -12.37 5.90
N GLU A 64 -3.11 -13.45 6.41
CA GLU A 64 -4.10 -14.27 5.68
C GLU A 64 -5.26 -13.44 5.11
N GLN A 65 -5.76 -12.47 5.87
CA GLN A 65 -6.84 -11.59 5.43
C GLN A 65 -6.36 -10.60 4.36
N ARG A 66 -5.10 -10.13 4.44
CA ARG A 66 -4.51 -9.25 3.43
C ARG A 66 -4.34 -9.99 2.10
N GLU A 67 -3.76 -11.19 2.16
CA GLU A 67 -3.55 -12.07 1.00
C GLU A 67 -4.88 -12.44 0.33
N LEU A 68 -5.88 -12.86 1.10
CA LEU A 68 -7.21 -13.17 0.57
C LEU A 68 -7.84 -11.95 -0.14
N ARG A 69 -7.71 -10.75 0.43
CA ARG A 69 -8.22 -9.52 -0.21
C ARG A 69 -7.48 -9.20 -1.50
N GLU A 70 -6.18 -9.43 -1.57
CA GLU A 70 -5.39 -9.22 -2.78
C GLU A 70 -5.83 -10.18 -3.89
N LEU A 71 -6.01 -11.47 -3.57
CA LEU A 71 -6.54 -12.46 -4.50
C LEU A 71 -7.94 -12.11 -5.02
N ILE A 72 -8.85 -11.71 -4.13
CA ILE A 72 -10.23 -11.35 -4.52
C ILE A 72 -10.24 -10.09 -5.41
N ARG A 73 -9.42 -9.08 -5.08
CA ARG A 73 -9.31 -7.86 -5.89
C ARG A 73 -8.73 -8.16 -7.26
N TYR A 74 -7.71 -9.00 -7.34
CA TYR A 74 -7.13 -9.41 -8.61
C TYR A 74 -8.11 -10.22 -9.46
N ARG A 75 -8.83 -11.17 -8.86
CA ARG A 75 -9.92 -11.88 -9.55
C ARG A 75 -10.96 -10.91 -10.12
N ARG A 76 -11.35 -9.90 -9.33
CA ARG A 76 -12.32 -8.89 -9.77
C ARG A 76 -11.77 -8.09 -10.97
N SER A 77 -10.52 -7.64 -10.92
CA SER A 77 -9.92 -6.88 -12.03
C SER A 77 -9.88 -7.72 -13.30
N LEU A 78 -9.54 -9.01 -13.22
CA LEU A 78 -9.56 -9.92 -14.36
C LEU A 78 -10.98 -10.09 -14.94
N ILE A 79 -12.00 -10.22 -14.09
CA ILE A 79 -13.40 -10.34 -14.53
C ILE A 79 -13.84 -9.07 -15.25
N GLU A 80 -13.47 -7.90 -14.75
CA GLU A 80 -13.79 -6.59 -15.34
C GLU A 80 -13.01 -6.32 -16.64
N GLU A 81 -11.81 -6.89 -16.78
CA GLU A 81 -10.96 -6.76 -17.95
C GLU A 81 -11.36 -7.72 -19.08
N ARG A 82 -11.86 -8.91 -18.75
CA ARG A 82 -12.25 -9.93 -19.74
C ARG A 82 -13.14 -9.41 -20.88
N PRO A 83 -14.22 -8.63 -20.65
CA PRO A 83 -15.03 -8.09 -21.76
C PRO A 83 -14.22 -7.15 -22.67
N ARG A 84 -13.29 -6.36 -22.11
CA ARG A 84 -12.43 -5.48 -22.90
C ARG A 84 -11.54 -6.28 -23.83
N GLU A 85 -10.97 -7.38 -23.36
CA GLU A 85 -10.17 -8.27 -24.21
C GLU A 85 -11.01 -8.93 -25.30
N VAL A 86 -12.23 -9.37 -24.99
CA VAL A 86 -13.15 -9.92 -26.00
C VAL A 86 -13.46 -8.88 -27.08
N SER A 87 -13.80 -7.64 -26.70
CA SER A 87 -14.06 -6.57 -27.67
C SER A 87 -12.82 -6.22 -28.52
N ARG A 88 -11.62 -6.27 -27.94
CA ARG A 88 -10.37 -6.06 -28.70
C ARG A 88 -10.16 -7.16 -29.73
N ILE A 89 -10.36 -8.43 -29.37
CA ILE A 89 -10.24 -9.56 -30.29
C ILE A 89 -11.26 -9.43 -31.43
N GLN A 90 -12.53 -9.16 -31.12
CA GLN A 90 -13.57 -8.96 -32.13
C GLN A 90 -13.18 -7.86 -33.12
N LYS A 91 -12.72 -6.71 -32.62
CA LYS A 91 -12.30 -5.60 -33.47
C LYS A 91 -11.11 -5.95 -34.37
N VAL A 92 -10.16 -6.76 -33.89
CA VAL A 92 -9.06 -7.26 -34.73
C VAL A 92 -9.59 -8.14 -35.86
N LEU A 93 -10.52 -9.05 -35.57
CA LEU A 93 -11.11 -9.95 -36.58
C LEU A 93 -11.97 -9.21 -37.62
N GLU A 94 -12.65 -8.14 -37.23
CA GLU A 94 -13.46 -7.31 -38.15
C GLU A 94 -12.60 -6.46 -39.11
N VAL A 95 -11.37 -6.12 -38.73
CA VAL A 95 -10.49 -5.22 -39.51
C VAL A 95 -9.57 -5.98 -40.48
N VAL A 96 -9.32 -7.27 -40.28
CA VAL A 96 -8.51 -8.07 -41.21
C VAL A 96 -9.38 -8.53 -42.38
N PRO A 97 -9.12 -8.09 -43.63
CA PRO A 97 -9.80 -8.63 -44.80
C PRO A 97 -9.33 -10.08 -45.01
N LEU A 98 -10.28 -11.00 -45.20
CA LEU A 98 -10.01 -12.36 -45.69
C LEU A 98 -9.45 -12.32 -47.11
#